data_AF-A0A087DTT0-F1
#
_entry.id   AF-A0A087DTT0-F1
#
_cell.length_a   1.000
_cell.length_b   1.000
_cell.length_c   1.000
_cell.angle_alpha   90.00
_cell.angle_beta   90.00
_cell.angle_gamma   90.00
#
_symmetry.space_group_name_H-M   'P 1'
#
loop_
_entity.id
_entity.type
_entity.pdbx_description
1 polymer ?
#
loop_
_entity_poly.entity_id
_entity_poly.type
_entity_poly.pdbx_seq_one_letter_code
_entity_poly.pdbx_strand_id
1 'polypeptide(L)'
;MEQQTQQQMHTKRRGRWRMRLAGIGAVLAVAAALSAFAFNGAHNADSTAPQQFAHGDITANAAWKARYDQTRQSVVSDLARQVLADDTITQAEVTQISDAYAHCLAASGIGSHMDRGLVAFEYDKSKDGDVEYYDVTNNQIHACLNSTDYKRVIALYGEMSWNKGNLSPEELNARTLDCLKQHDLADASMTAKQFNEIMMGASDKAQQLNEQHFDKYMNRANPQYNDSDAKAFAQCEAGPAAQ
;
A
#
# COMPACT_ATOMS: atom_id res chain seq x y z
N MET A 1 -56.50 13.13 -13.17
CA MET A 1 -55.38 13.20 -12.19
C MET A 1 -54.43 12.04 -12.47
N GLU A 2 -53.72 12.05 -13.59
CA GLU A 2 -52.94 10.86 -14.04
C GLU A 2 -51.48 11.16 -14.41
N GLN A 3 -51.11 12.41 -14.69
CA GLN A 3 -49.72 12.76 -15.02
C GLN A 3 -48.80 12.86 -13.78
N GLN A 4 -49.33 13.14 -12.58
CA GLN A 4 -48.52 13.17 -11.35
C GLN A 4 -48.17 11.76 -10.82
N THR A 5 -48.97 10.75 -11.15
CA THR A 5 -48.77 9.37 -10.66
C THR A 5 -47.58 8.67 -11.33
N GLN A 6 -47.26 9.01 -12.59
CA GLN A 6 -46.10 8.43 -13.27
C GLN A 6 -44.76 9.04 -12.83
N GLN A 7 -44.71 10.34 -12.51
CA GLN A 7 -43.48 10.97 -12.01
C GLN A 7 -43.05 10.48 -10.62
N GLN A 8 -43.97 9.99 -9.78
CA GLN A 8 -43.64 9.43 -8.46
C GLN A 8 -43.20 7.94 -8.48
N MET A 9 -43.32 7.23 -9.61
CA MET A 9 -42.86 5.84 -9.72
C MET A 9 -41.41 5.70 -10.19
N HIS A 10 -40.83 6.70 -10.86
CA HIS A 10 -39.42 6.69 -11.26
C HIS A 10 -38.42 7.04 -10.13
N THR A 11 -38.88 7.65 -9.03
CA THR A 11 -38.03 8.04 -7.89
C THR A 11 -37.94 6.96 -6.79
N LYS A 12 -38.66 5.84 -6.90
CA LYS A 12 -38.64 4.71 -5.95
C LYS A 12 -37.90 3.47 -6.46
N ARG A 13 -36.73 3.66 -7.06
CA ARG A 13 -35.71 2.61 -7.26
C ARG A 13 -34.29 3.01 -6.79
N ARG A 14 -34.19 3.85 -5.75
CA ARG A 14 -32.96 3.94 -4.95
C ARG A 14 -32.82 2.68 -4.10
N GLY A 15 -32.17 1.68 -4.69
CA GLY A 15 -31.93 0.38 -4.07
C GLY A 15 -31.16 0.51 -2.77
N ARG A 16 -31.71 -0.06 -1.70
CA ARG A 16 -31.06 -0.20 -0.39
C ARG A 16 -29.96 -1.25 -0.50
N TRP A 17 -28.81 -0.88 -1.08
CA TRP A 17 -27.66 -1.78 -1.21
C TRP A 17 -26.82 -1.75 0.06
N ARG A 18 -26.50 -2.96 0.52
CA ARG A 18 -25.85 -3.23 1.81
C ARG A 18 -24.40 -2.76 1.74
N MET A 19 -23.90 -2.15 2.83
CA MET A 19 -22.48 -2.29 3.14
C MET A 19 -22.15 -3.77 3.12
N ARG A 20 -21.24 -4.17 2.24
CA ARG A 20 -20.62 -5.49 2.27
C ARG A 20 -19.17 -5.28 2.65
N LEU A 21 -18.87 -5.69 3.88
CA LEU A 21 -17.51 -6.02 4.31
C LEU A 21 -16.83 -6.85 3.22
N ALA A 22 -15.55 -6.61 2.99
CA ALA A 22 -14.73 -7.36 2.04
C ALA A 22 -14.47 -8.79 2.57
N GLY A 23 -15.51 -9.63 2.50
CA GLY A 23 -15.48 -11.03 2.89
C GLY A 23 -14.99 -11.92 1.75
N ILE A 24 -13.91 -12.65 2.03
CA ILE A 24 -13.32 -13.70 1.21
C ILE A 24 -14.39 -14.73 0.79
N GLY A 25 -14.43 -15.11 -0.50
CA GLY A 25 -15.36 -16.12 -1.02
C GLY A 25 -14.93 -16.66 -2.39
N ALA A 26 -14.57 -17.94 -2.44
CA ALA A 26 -13.93 -18.58 -3.60
C ALA A 26 -14.87 -18.93 -4.75
N VAL A 27 -14.28 -19.19 -5.94
CA VAL A 27 -14.91 -19.97 -7.03
C VAL A 27 -13.93 -21.04 -7.52
N LEU A 28 -14.23 -22.30 -7.20
CA LEU A 28 -13.77 -23.51 -7.93
C LEU A 28 -14.59 -23.63 -9.25
N ALA A 29 -14.26 -24.42 -10.28
CA ALA A 29 -13.56 -25.70 -10.33
C ALA A 29 -13.04 -25.98 -11.78
N VAL A 30 -11.86 -26.61 -11.94
CA VAL A 30 -11.65 -28.04 -12.30
C VAL A 30 -11.95 -28.47 -13.74
N ALA A 31 -10.90 -28.93 -14.44
CA ALA A 31 -10.93 -30.11 -15.31
C ALA A 31 -9.57 -30.85 -15.14
N ALA A 32 -9.58 -32.18 -15.02
CA ALA A 32 -8.40 -32.96 -14.66
C ALA A 32 -8.23 -34.25 -15.48
N ALA A 33 -6.99 -34.53 -15.89
CA ALA A 33 -6.42 -35.85 -16.22
C ALA A 33 -4.88 -35.69 -16.18
N LEU A 34 -4.18 -36.18 -15.15
CA LEU A 34 -3.61 -37.55 -15.06
C LEU A 34 -2.62 -37.84 -16.21
N SER A 35 -1.30 -38.02 -16.02
CA SER A 35 -0.41 -38.03 -14.83
C SER A 35 1.03 -37.66 -15.28
N ALA A 36 2.06 -37.45 -14.46
CA ALA A 36 2.27 -37.72 -13.04
C ALA A 36 3.12 -36.62 -12.34
N PHE A 37 4.06 -37.00 -11.45
CA PHE A 37 4.81 -36.17 -10.48
C PHE A 37 6.28 -36.64 -10.38
N ALA A 38 7.27 -35.94 -9.81
CA ALA A 38 7.55 -34.52 -9.45
C ALA A 38 8.98 -34.53 -8.80
N PHE A 39 9.69 -33.44 -8.47
CA PHE A 39 9.40 -32.01 -8.45
C PHE A 39 10.48 -31.22 -9.19
N ASN A 40 10.06 -30.30 -10.07
CA ASN A 40 10.87 -29.19 -10.53
C ASN A 40 9.88 -28.04 -10.79
N GLY A 41 9.96 -26.97 -10.00
CA GLY A 41 8.90 -25.94 -9.92
C GLY A 41 9.49 -24.54 -10.02
N ALA A 42 9.60 -24.04 -11.25
CA ALA A 42 10.05 -22.69 -11.52
C ALA A 42 9.01 -21.62 -11.13
N HIS A 43 9.48 -20.39 -11.01
CA HIS A 43 8.75 -19.21 -10.55
C HIS A 43 7.45 -18.92 -11.31
N ASN A 44 6.48 -18.34 -10.60
CA ASN A 44 5.64 -17.28 -11.14
C ASN A 44 5.59 -16.15 -10.10
N ALA A 45 6.04 -14.96 -10.48
CA ALA A 45 6.05 -13.79 -9.62
C ALA A 45 4.77 -12.97 -9.84
N ASP A 46 4.01 -12.75 -8.77
CA ASP A 46 2.95 -11.75 -8.77
C ASP A 46 3.54 -10.38 -9.12
N SER A 47 2.92 -9.72 -10.09
CA SER A 47 3.36 -8.42 -10.63
C SER A 47 2.25 -7.38 -10.53
N THR A 48 1.68 -7.24 -9.33
CA THR A 48 1.35 -5.91 -8.81
C THR A 48 2.60 -5.50 -8.04
N ALA A 49 3.38 -4.53 -8.52
CA ALA A 49 4.65 -4.17 -7.86
C ALA A 49 4.38 -3.82 -6.39
N PRO A 50 4.79 -4.64 -5.41
CA PRO A 50 4.57 -4.29 -4.02
C PRO A 50 5.49 -3.12 -3.70
N GLN A 51 5.14 -2.31 -2.69
CA GLN A 51 6.20 -1.68 -1.90
C GLN A 51 6.95 -2.78 -1.16
N GLN A 52 7.87 -3.45 -1.86
CA GLN A 52 8.96 -4.15 -1.23
C GLN A 52 9.77 -3.09 -0.50
N PHE A 53 9.81 -3.17 0.82
CA PHE A 53 10.81 -2.43 1.59
C PHE A 53 12.18 -2.77 1.01
N ALA A 54 13.05 -1.76 0.86
CA ALA A 54 14.40 -2.00 0.36
C ALA A 54 15.05 -3.15 1.12
N HIS A 55 15.76 -4.00 0.37
CA HIS A 55 16.65 -4.98 0.93
C HIS A 55 18.05 -4.37 1.00
N GLY A 56 18.49 -4.05 2.22
CA GLY A 56 19.83 -3.52 2.47
C GLY A 56 19.83 -2.15 3.16
N ASP A 57 21.02 -1.74 3.58
CA ASP A 57 21.19 -0.63 4.51
C ASP A 57 21.01 0.73 3.83
N ILE A 58 20.31 1.66 4.48
CA ILE A 58 19.99 2.98 3.93
C ILE A 58 20.60 4.07 4.81
N THR A 59 21.59 4.80 4.28
CA THR A 59 22.22 5.96 4.93
C THR A 59 21.52 7.26 4.52
N ALA A 60 21.22 8.12 5.49
CA ALA A 60 20.63 9.43 5.26
C ALA A 60 21.60 10.36 4.52
N ASN A 61 21.17 10.83 3.34
CA ASN A 61 21.89 11.85 2.58
C ASN A 61 21.50 13.26 3.04
N ALA A 62 22.10 14.28 2.41
CA ALA A 62 21.83 15.69 2.71
C ALA A 62 20.34 16.10 2.59
N ALA A 63 19.57 15.46 1.69
CA ALA A 63 18.14 15.75 1.53
C ALA A 63 17.30 15.14 2.67
N TRP A 64 17.72 14.02 3.23
CA TRP A 64 17.03 13.34 4.33
C TRP A 64 17.47 13.75 5.74
N LYS A 65 18.66 14.34 5.89
CA LYS A 65 19.29 14.61 7.21
C LYS A 65 18.36 15.27 8.23
N ALA A 66 17.66 16.34 7.85
CA ALA A 66 16.75 17.07 8.74
C ALA A 66 15.57 16.21 9.23
N ARG A 67 15.03 15.33 8.37
CA ARG A 67 13.93 14.42 8.67
C ARG A 67 14.39 13.23 9.50
N TYR A 68 15.60 12.71 9.24
CA TYR A 68 16.25 11.71 10.07
C TYR A 68 16.50 12.25 11.48
N ASP A 69 17.10 13.44 11.62
CA ASP A 69 17.38 14.08 12.92
C ASP A 69 16.09 14.39 13.70
N GLN A 70 15.04 14.89 13.02
CA GLN A 70 13.71 15.06 13.63
C GLN A 70 13.18 13.74 14.19
N THR A 71 13.35 12.64 13.45
CA THR A 71 12.86 11.33 13.85
C THR A 71 13.64 10.81 15.06
N ARG A 72 14.97 10.88 14.99
CA ARG A 72 15.92 10.55 16.08
C ARG A 72 15.62 11.31 17.38
N GLN A 73 15.23 12.58 17.30
CA GLN A 73 14.83 13.39 18.45
C GLN A 73 13.43 13.05 19.00
N SER A 74 12.59 12.38 18.22
CA SER A 74 11.20 12.09 18.56
C SER A 74 10.93 10.69 19.12
N VAL A 75 11.90 9.76 19.02
CA VAL A 75 11.76 8.39 19.53
C VAL A 75 11.98 8.30 21.04
N VAL A 76 11.17 7.49 21.69
CA VAL A 76 11.16 7.26 23.14
C VAL A 76 11.77 5.92 23.53
N SER A 77 11.76 4.93 22.62
CA SER A 77 12.37 3.61 22.78
C SER A 77 13.91 3.65 22.73
N ASP A 78 14.58 2.92 23.63
CA ASP A 78 16.04 2.76 23.59
C ASP A 78 16.51 1.98 22.36
N LEU A 79 15.73 1.01 21.89
CA LEU A 79 16.02 0.29 20.65
C LEU A 79 15.97 1.26 19.47
N ALA A 80 14.92 2.08 19.35
CA ALA A 80 14.81 3.05 18.27
C ALA A 80 15.89 4.16 18.35
N ARG A 81 16.36 4.52 19.55
CA ARG A 81 17.54 5.39 19.72
C ARG A 81 18.83 4.75 19.20
N GLN A 82 19.00 3.43 19.38
CA GLN A 82 20.15 2.70 18.85
C GLN A 82 20.09 2.60 17.32
N VAL A 83 18.94 2.20 16.76
CA VAL A 83 18.72 2.10 15.30
C VAL A 83 18.90 3.44 14.57
N LEU A 84 18.68 4.57 15.26
CA LEU A 84 18.82 5.90 14.68
C LEU A 84 20.14 6.60 15.08
N ALA A 85 21.16 5.86 15.55
CA ALA A 85 22.36 6.46 16.13
C ALA A 85 23.34 7.05 15.09
N ASP A 86 23.54 6.40 13.95
CA ASP A 86 24.70 6.63 13.06
C ASP A 86 24.35 7.14 11.64
N ASP A 87 23.16 7.75 11.49
CA ASP A 87 22.60 8.22 10.21
C ASP A 87 22.32 7.09 9.18
N THR A 88 22.55 5.82 9.53
CA THR A 88 22.16 4.65 8.74
C THR A 88 21.00 3.93 9.41
N ILE A 89 20.23 3.16 8.64
CA ILE A 89 19.30 2.15 9.16
C ILE A 89 19.61 0.87 8.40
N THR A 90 20.11 -0.14 9.10
CA THR A 90 20.48 -1.43 8.50
C THR A 90 19.29 -2.38 8.39
N GLN A 91 19.39 -3.36 7.49
CA GLN A 91 18.38 -4.40 7.38
C GLN A 91 18.25 -5.23 8.68
N ALA A 92 19.34 -5.38 9.44
CA ALA A 92 19.35 -6.09 10.71
C ALA A 92 18.58 -5.33 11.80
N GLU A 93 18.70 -4.01 11.84
CA GLU A 93 17.97 -3.14 12.77
C GLU A 93 16.48 -3.06 12.46
N VAL A 94 16.12 -3.06 11.16
CA VAL A 94 14.73 -3.20 10.70
C VAL A 94 14.12 -4.52 11.20
N THR A 95 14.88 -5.62 11.18
CA THR A 95 14.45 -6.89 11.77
C THR A 95 14.30 -6.78 13.29
N GLN A 96 15.30 -6.24 14.01
CA GLN A 96 15.24 -6.10 15.47
C GLN A 96 14.02 -5.30 15.96
N ILE A 97 13.69 -4.18 15.31
CA ILE A 97 12.52 -3.38 15.70
C ILE A 97 11.19 -4.04 15.29
N SER A 98 11.19 -4.84 14.20
CA SER A 98 10.05 -5.69 13.82
C SER A 98 9.79 -6.78 14.86
N ASP A 99 10.84 -7.49 15.30
CA ASP A 99 10.76 -8.54 16.31
C ASP A 99 10.29 -7.97 17.66
N ALA A 100 10.78 -6.79 18.06
CA ALA A 100 10.34 -6.11 19.28
C ALA A 100 8.84 -5.75 19.25
N TYR A 101 8.33 -5.29 18.10
CA TYR A 101 6.92 -4.98 17.92
C TYR A 101 6.04 -6.25 17.87
N ALA A 102 6.45 -7.27 17.12
CA ALA A 102 5.77 -8.56 17.08
C ALA A 102 5.72 -9.23 18.47
N HIS A 103 6.79 -9.13 19.25
CA HIS A 103 6.83 -9.62 20.63
C HIS A 103 5.84 -8.88 21.54
N CYS A 104 5.70 -7.55 21.40
CA CYS A 104 4.72 -6.77 22.16
C CYS A 104 3.27 -7.15 21.82
N LEU A 105 2.97 -7.37 20.53
CA LEU A 105 1.67 -7.86 20.08
C LEU A 105 1.37 -9.25 20.67
N ALA A 106 2.32 -10.18 20.57
CA ALA A 106 2.19 -11.53 21.10
C ALA A 106 1.99 -11.54 22.63
N ALA A 107 2.70 -10.69 23.37
CA ALA A 107 2.52 -10.51 24.82
C ALA A 107 1.13 -9.96 25.19
N SER A 108 0.47 -9.25 24.26
CA SER A 108 -0.91 -8.76 24.39
C SER A 108 -1.97 -9.78 23.91
N GLY A 109 -1.55 -10.97 23.45
CA GLY A 109 -2.44 -11.99 22.88
C GLY A 109 -2.86 -11.73 21.42
N ILE A 110 -2.23 -10.78 20.74
CA ILE A 110 -2.53 -10.40 19.36
C ILE A 110 -1.66 -11.20 18.40
N GLY A 111 -2.28 -11.91 17.46
CA GLY A 111 -1.58 -12.63 16.40
C GLY A 111 -0.90 -11.66 15.43
N SER A 112 0.27 -12.03 14.91
CA SER A 112 0.98 -11.27 13.89
C SER A 112 1.72 -12.15 12.90
N HIS A 113 1.91 -11.63 11.68
CA HIS A 113 2.66 -12.26 10.60
C HIS A 113 3.41 -11.19 9.79
N MET A 114 4.32 -11.63 8.91
CA MET A 114 4.98 -10.72 7.98
C MET A 114 4.18 -10.59 6.69
N ASP A 115 3.66 -9.39 6.39
CA ASP A 115 3.13 -9.00 5.06
C ASP A 115 4.11 -8.01 4.41
N ARG A 116 4.62 -8.35 3.22
CA ARG A 116 5.50 -7.48 2.40
C ARG A 116 6.71 -6.87 3.14
N GLY A 117 7.22 -7.56 4.17
CA GLY A 117 8.35 -7.10 4.99
C GLY A 117 7.96 -6.28 6.22
N LEU A 118 6.65 -6.11 6.48
CA LEU A 118 6.10 -5.47 7.68
C LEU A 118 5.42 -6.48 8.60
N VAL A 119 5.39 -6.15 9.90
CA VAL A 119 4.57 -6.86 10.87
C VAL A 119 3.11 -6.43 10.71
N ALA A 120 2.32 -7.29 10.10
CA ALA A 120 0.86 -7.20 10.11
C ALA A 120 0.30 -7.92 11.35
N PHE A 121 -0.86 -7.46 11.82
CA PHE A 121 -1.58 -8.05 12.94
C PHE A 121 -2.88 -8.72 12.48
N GLU A 122 -3.34 -9.72 13.23
CA GLU A 122 -4.56 -10.47 12.94
C GLU A 122 -5.62 -10.21 14.02
N TYR A 123 -6.82 -9.82 13.58
CA TYR A 123 -8.01 -9.83 14.42
C TYR A 123 -8.61 -11.23 14.48
N ASP A 124 -9.11 -11.62 15.65
CA ASP A 124 -9.94 -12.81 15.82
C ASP A 124 -11.28 -12.60 15.11
N LYS A 125 -11.46 -13.27 13.97
CA LYS A 125 -12.70 -13.22 13.16
C LYS A 125 -13.93 -13.78 13.89
N SER A 126 -13.76 -14.49 15.01
CA SER A 126 -14.88 -14.88 15.87
C SER A 126 -15.48 -13.70 16.65
N LYS A 127 -14.80 -12.53 16.62
CA LYS A 127 -15.19 -11.26 17.25
C LYS A 127 -15.71 -10.21 16.26
N ASP A 128 -15.98 -10.59 15.01
CA ASP A 128 -16.54 -9.67 14.01
C ASP A 128 -17.84 -9.00 14.51
N GLY A 129 -17.79 -7.68 14.68
CA GLY A 129 -18.88 -6.86 15.24
C GLY A 129 -18.80 -6.54 16.75
N ASP A 130 -17.84 -7.12 17.48
CA ASP A 130 -17.57 -6.81 18.89
C ASP A 130 -16.72 -5.53 19.01
N VAL A 131 -17.40 -4.39 19.14
CA VAL A 131 -16.77 -3.06 19.21
C VAL A 131 -15.77 -2.95 20.37
N GLU A 132 -16.08 -3.54 21.53
CA GLU A 132 -15.20 -3.50 22.71
C GLU A 132 -13.90 -4.26 22.45
N TYR A 133 -13.98 -5.45 21.84
CA TYR A 133 -12.80 -6.19 21.39
C TYR A 133 -11.93 -5.38 20.43
N TYR A 134 -12.51 -4.73 19.42
CA TYR A 134 -11.74 -3.89 18.49
C TYR A 134 -11.10 -2.68 19.19
N ASP A 135 -11.81 -1.99 20.08
CA ASP A 135 -11.26 -0.83 20.80
C ASP A 135 -10.10 -1.24 21.71
N VAL A 136 -10.23 -2.34 22.46
CA VAL A 136 -9.13 -2.87 23.30
C VAL A 136 -7.94 -3.29 22.44
N THR A 137 -8.17 -4.03 21.35
CA THR A 137 -7.11 -4.51 20.46
C THR A 137 -6.38 -3.34 19.77
N ASN A 138 -7.11 -2.33 19.29
CA ASN A 138 -6.51 -1.11 18.71
C ASN A 138 -5.68 -0.34 19.74
N ASN A 139 -6.16 -0.20 20.98
CA ASN A 139 -5.40 0.45 22.04
C ASN A 139 -4.10 -0.29 22.37
N GLN A 140 -4.11 -1.63 22.37
CA GLN A 140 -2.91 -2.46 22.54
C GLN A 140 -1.94 -2.33 21.35
N ILE A 141 -2.44 -2.36 20.11
CA ILE A 141 -1.64 -2.11 18.90
C ILE A 141 -0.96 -0.74 18.98
N HIS A 142 -1.71 0.32 19.32
CA HIS A 142 -1.16 1.66 19.49
C HIS A 142 -0.13 1.75 20.64
N ALA A 143 -0.38 1.06 21.76
CA ALA A 143 0.59 0.98 22.85
C ALA A 143 1.91 0.31 22.39
N CYS A 144 1.83 -0.79 21.65
CA CYS A 144 3.00 -1.48 21.09
C CYS A 144 3.74 -0.68 20.02
N LEU A 145 3.03 0.04 19.14
CA LEU A 145 3.64 0.95 18.17
C LEU A 145 4.38 2.11 18.84
N ASN A 146 3.84 2.63 19.95
CA ASN A 146 4.43 3.75 20.69
C ASN A 146 5.58 3.31 21.61
N SER A 147 5.51 2.13 22.24
CA SER A 147 6.56 1.62 23.13
C SER A 147 7.82 1.18 22.39
N THR A 148 7.67 0.75 21.14
CA THR A 148 8.78 0.30 20.29
C THR A 148 9.29 1.38 19.33
N ASP A 149 8.49 2.42 19.07
CA ASP A 149 8.63 3.38 17.96
C ASP A 149 8.64 2.76 16.56
N TYR A 150 8.18 1.50 16.41
CA TYR A 150 8.17 0.74 15.16
C TYR A 150 7.70 1.56 13.95
N LYS A 151 6.54 2.22 14.06
CA LYS A 151 5.98 3.03 12.98
C LYS A 151 6.91 4.17 12.54
N ARG A 152 7.67 4.80 13.44
CA ARG A 152 8.54 5.94 13.10
C ARG A 152 9.75 5.49 12.30
N VAL A 153 10.44 4.48 12.79
CA VAL A 153 11.67 3.95 12.18
C VAL A 153 11.36 3.31 10.83
N ILE A 154 10.31 2.48 10.76
CA ILE A 154 9.92 1.80 9.53
C ILE A 154 9.37 2.77 8.48
N ALA A 155 8.62 3.79 8.87
CA ALA A 155 8.20 4.84 7.94
C ALA A 155 9.41 5.58 7.36
N LEU A 156 10.36 6.01 8.21
CA LEU A 156 11.57 6.69 7.76
C LEU A 156 12.43 5.81 6.83
N TYR A 157 12.64 4.54 7.19
CA TYR A 157 13.37 3.56 6.36
C TYR A 157 12.70 3.36 5.00
N GLY A 158 11.37 3.15 4.98
CA GLY A 158 10.59 3.05 3.76
C GLY A 158 10.66 4.31 2.90
N GLU A 159 10.36 5.47 3.49
CA GLU A 159 10.46 6.81 2.87
C GLU A 159 11.83 7.02 2.19
N MET A 160 12.94 6.78 2.91
CA MET A 160 14.30 6.91 2.39
C MET A 160 14.65 5.89 1.29
N SER A 161 14.10 4.67 1.38
CA SER A 161 14.28 3.58 0.43
C SER A 161 13.77 3.93 -0.99
N TRP A 162 12.51 4.36 -1.10
CA TRP A 162 11.89 4.63 -2.40
C TRP A 162 12.06 6.09 -2.87
N ASN A 163 12.10 7.05 -1.94
CA ASN A 163 12.27 8.48 -2.25
C ASN A 163 13.67 8.98 -1.86
N LYS A 164 14.72 8.43 -2.48
CA LYS A 164 16.13 8.80 -2.21
C LYS A 164 16.42 10.31 -2.30
N GLY A 165 15.62 11.07 -3.05
CA GLY A 165 15.75 12.52 -3.21
C GLY A 165 15.01 13.39 -2.17
N ASN A 166 14.20 12.80 -1.28
CA ASN A 166 13.26 13.51 -0.39
C ASN A 166 12.36 14.52 -1.16
N LEU A 167 11.86 14.07 -2.31
CA LEU A 167 11.01 14.85 -3.21
C LEU A 167 9.60 15.01 -2.63
N SER A 168 8.94 16.12 -2.93
CA SER A 168 7.53 16.32 -2.56
C SER A 168 6.61 15.36 -3.34
N PRO A 169 5.37 15.09 -2.85
CA PRO A 169 4.38 14.33 -3.60
C PRO A 169 4.13 14.87 -5.01
N GLU A 170 4.11 16.20 -5.18
CA GLU A 170 3.94 16.86 -6.47
C GLU A 170 5.16 16.66 -7.39
N GLU A 171 6.38 16.67 -6.86
CA GLU A 171 7.61 16.41 -7.62
C GLU A 171 7.71 14.95 -8.05
N LEU A 172 7.32 14.02 -7.19
CA LEU A 172 7.22 12.59 -7.51
C LEU A 172 6.18 12.37 -8.62
N ASN A 173 4.97 12.88 -8.43
CA ASN A 173 3.89 12.77 -9.41
C ASN A 173 4.25 13.42 -10.75
N ALA A 174 4.98 14.54 -10.76
CA ALA A 174 5.49 15.14 -11.99
C ALA A 174 6.47 14.21 -12.72
N ARG A 175 7.41 13.58 -12.01
CA ARG A 175 8.35 12.61 -12.60
C ARG A 175 7.64 11.36 -13.11
N THR A 176 6.66 10.84 -12.37
CA THR A 176 5.83 9.71 -12.83
C THR A 176 5.08 10.09 -14.10
N LEU A 177 4.44 11.26 -14.17
CA LEU A 177 3.76 11.74 -15.38
C LEU A 177 4.72 11.89 -16.56
N ASP A 178 5.91 12.44 -16.36
CA ASP A 178 6.93 12.57 -17.42
C ASP A 178 7.38 11.21 -17.94
N CYS A 179 7.59 10.22 -17.06
CA CYS A 179 7.88 8.83 -17.44
C CYS A 179 6.72 8.22 -18.24
N LEU A 180 5.48 8.34 -17.75
CA LEU A 180 4.30 7.81 -18.42
C LEU A 180 4.12 8.42 -19.82
N LYS A 181 4.42 9.72 -20.00
CA LYS A 181 4.41 10.36 -21.33
C LYS A 181 5.54 9.88 -22.24
N GLN A 182 6.73 9.61 -21.71
CA GLN A 182 7.85 9.06 -22.49
C GLN A 182 7.58 7.64 -23.01
N HIS A 183 6.68 6.91 -22.34
CA HIS A 183 6.26 5.55 -22.72
C HIS A 183 4.89 5.50 -23.43
N ASP A 184 4.33 6.64 -23.85
CA ASP A 184 2.99 6.76 -24.46
C ASP A 184 1.82 6.19 -23.58
N LEU A 185 2.03 6.12 -22.26
CA LEU A 185 1.07 5.62 -21.26
C LEU A 185 0.18 6.73 -20.67
N ALA A 186 0.54 8.00 -20.84
CA ALA A 186 -0.29 9.15 -20.46
C ALA A 186 -0.46 10.10 -21.65
N ASP A 187 -1.64 10.69 -21.78
CA ASP A 187 -1.92 11.68 -22.82
C ASP A 187 -0.91 12.84 -22.75
N ALA A 188 -0.31 13.20 -23.90
CA ALA A 188 0.68 14.28 -23.97
C ALA A 188 0.15 15.62 -23.42
N SER A 189 -1.16 15.86 -23.55
CA SER A 189 -1.87 17.03 -23.03
C SER A 189 -2.19 16.99 -21.52
N MET A 190 -2.04 15.85 -20.85
CA MET A 190 -2.34 15.72 -19.42
C MET A 190 -1.46 16.65 -18.59
N THR A 191 -2.08 17.46 -17.73
CA THR A 191 -1.35 18.39 -16.86
C THR A 191 -0.94 17.74 -15.55
N ALA A 192 0.16 18.19 -14.96
CA ALA A 192 0.58 17.77 -13.62
C ALA A 192 -0.54 17.99 -12.56
N LYS A 193 -1.39 19.02 -12.73
CA LYS A 193 -2.56 19.23 -11.88
C LYS A 193 -3.60 18.12 -12.00
N GLN A 194 -3.93 17.69 -13.22
CA GLN A 194 -4.86 16.57 -13.43
C GLN A 194 -4.28 15.26 -12.90
N PHE A 195 -2.99 15.02 -13.12
CA PHE A 195 -2.31 13.82 -12.62
C PHE A 195 -2.26 13.82 -11.08
N ASN A 196 -1.92 14.94 -10.43
CA ASN A 196 -2.04 15.08 -8.98
C ASN A 196 -3.48 14.85 -8.48
N GLU A 197 -4.49 15.36 -9.20
CA GLU A 197 -5.90 15.15 -8.86
C GLU A 197 -6.30 13.66 -8.92
N ILE A 198 -5.78 12.90 -9.90
CA ILE A 198 -5.91 11.45 -9.99
C ILE A 198 -5.22 10.77 -8.79
N MET A 199 -3.92 11.04 -8.57
CA MET A 199 -3.11 10.37 -7.55
C MET A 199 -3.57 10.63 -6.11
N MET A 200 -4.23 11.77 -5.86
CA MET A 200 -4.83 12.06 -4.55
C MET A 200 -6.12 11.25 -4.27
N GLY A 201 -6.78 10.69 -5.30
CA GLY A 201 -7.87 9.71 -5.19
C GLY A 201 -9.17 10.13 -4.48
N ALA A 202 -9.21 11.28 -3.80
CA ALA A 202 -10.21 11.62 -2.79
C ALA A 202 -11.55 12.17 -3.32
N SER A 203 -11.85 12.03 -4.62
CA SER A 203 -13.10 12.56 -5.21
C SER A 203 -13.61 11.72 -6.37
N ASP A 204 -14.93 11.75 -6.61
CA ASP A 204 -15.59 11.14 -7.77
C ASP A 204 -14.93 11.55 -9.09
N LYS A 205 -14.43 12.79 -9.18
CA LYS A 205 -13.71 13.30 -10.36
C LYS A 205 -12.33 12.66 -10.51
N ALA A 206 -11.59 12.46 -9.41
CA ALA A 206 -10.31 11.74 -9.42
C ALA A 206 -10.51 10.29 -9.91
N GLN A 207 -11.54 9.61 -9.39
CA GLN A 207 -11.89 8.26 -9.82
C GLN A 207 -12.26 8.21 -11.32
N GLN A 208 -13.13 9.12 -11.80
CA GLN A 208 -13.50 9.17 -13.21
C GLN A 208 -12.31 9.43 -14.14
N LEU A 209 -11.38 10.31 -13.75
CA LEU A 209 -10.14 10.54 -14.50
C LEU A 209 -9.23 9.30 -14.49
N ASN A 210 -9.13 8.60 -13.36
CA ASN A 210 -8.38 7.35 -13.28
C ASN A 210 -8.96 6.25 -14.19
N GLU A 211 -10.28 6.07 -14.16
CA GLU A 211 -11.01 5.12 -15.02
C GLU A 211 -10.85 5.45 -16.51
N GLN A 212 -10.77 6.73 -16.87
CA GLN A 212 -10.60 7.19 -18.25
C GLN A 212 -9.17 6.99 -18.77
N HIS A 213 -8.14 7.25 -17.95
CA HIS A 213 -6.75 7.30 -18.42
C HIS A 213 -5.91 6.07 -18.05
N PHE A 214 -6.09 5.47 -16.86
CA PHE A 214 -5.12 4.53 -16.29
C PHE A 214 -5.66 3.19 -15.78
N ASP A 215 -6.98 3.02 -15.58
CA ASP A 215 -7.56 1.73 -15.13
C ASP A 215 -7.15 0.56 -16.06
N LYS A 216 -7.02 0.80 -17.37
CA LYS A 216 -6.51 -0.17 -18.35
C LYS A 216 -5.11 -0.73 -18.06
N TYR A 217 -4.30 -0.08 -17.20
CA TYR A 217 -2.98 -0.59 -16.79
C TYR A 217 -2.99 -1.32 -15.45
N MET A 218 -4.01 -1.08 -14.60
CA MET A 218 -4.10 -1.64 -13.25
C MET A 218 -5.12 -2.78 -13.14
N ASN A 219 -6.12 -2.80 -14.01
CA ASN A 219 -7.28 -3.66 -13.91
C ASN A 219 -7.29 -4.73 -15.01
N ARG A 220 -6.95 -5.97 -14.65
CA ARG A 220 -6.95 -7.13 -15.57
C ARG A 220 -8.33 -7.48 -16.16
N ALA A 221 -9.42 -6.96 -15.60
CA ALA A 221 -10.77 -7.11 -16.16
C ALA A 221 -11.12 -6.02 -17.19
N ASN A 222 -10.29 -4.99 -17.35
CA ASN A 222 -10.48 -3.96 -18.37
C ASN A 222 -10.20 -4.55 -19.77
N PRO A 223 -11.12 -4.42 -20.76
CA PRO A 223 -10.92 -4.95 -22.11
C PRO A 223 -9.71 -4.38 -22.87
N GLN A 224 -9.12 -3.28 -22.40
CA GLN A 224 -7.91 -2.66 -22.96
C GLN A 224 -6.62 -3.06 -22.22
N TYR A 225 -6.70 -3.98 -21.25
CA TYR A 225 -5.53 -4.38 -20.47
C TYR A 225 -4.47 -5.12 -21.30
N ASN A 226 -3.21 -4.77 -21.06
CA ASN A 226 -2.03 -5.36 -21.68
C ASN A 226 -0.92 -5.50 -20.63
N ASP A 227 -0.40 -6.71 -20.40
CA ASP A 227 0.65 -6.97 -19.41
C ASP A 227 1.94 -6.16 -19.68
N SER A 228 2.25 -5.86 -20.94
CA SER A 228 3.43 -5.04 -21.31
C SER A 228 3.29 -3.60 -20.82
N ASP A 229 2.14 -2.99 -21.08
CA ASP A 229 1.89 -1.59 -20.76
C ASP A 229 1.63 -1.43 -19.25
N ALA A 230 0.96 -2.41 -18.62
CA ALA A 230 0.81 -2.51 -17.17
C ALA A 230 2.17 -2.59 -16.46
N LYS A 231 3.12 -3.36 -17.01
CA LYS A 231 4.49 -3.45 -16.49
C LYS A 231 5.24 -2.13 -16.64
N ALA A 232 5.15 -1.46 -17.79
CA ALA A 232 5.78 -0.17 -18.02
C ALA A 232 5.17 0.94 -17.13
N PHE A 233 3.85 0.90 -16.91
CA PHE A 233 3.15 1.78 -15.97
C PHE A 233 3.70 1.61 -14.54
N ALA A 234 3.75 0.36 -14.04
CA ALA A 234 4.31 0.05 -12.73
C ALA A 234 5.80 0.44 -12.58
N GLN A 235 6.58 0.38 -13.66
CA GLN A 235 7.97 0.85 -13.67
C GLN A 235 8.08 2.38 -13.51
N CYS A 236 7.16 3.16 -14.08
CA CYS A 236 7.08 4.60 -13.83
C CYS A 236 6.62 4.93 -12.41
N GLU A 237 5.66 4.17 -11.85
CA GLU A 237 5.17 4.38 -10.48
C GLU A 237 6.19 4.00 -9.39
N ALA A 238 7.03 2.99 -9.62
CA ALA A 238 8.09 2.57 -8.70
C ALA A 238 9.18 3.63 -8.45
N GLY A 239 9.21 4.69 -9.27
CA GLY A 239 10.10 5.84 -9.12
C GLY A 239 11.57 5.55 -9.45
N PRO A 240 12.46 6.54 -9.26
CA PRO A 240 13.87 6.47 -9.69
C PRO A 240 14.76 5.52 -8.89
N ALA A 241 14.18 4.68 -8.01
CA ALA A 241 14.90 3.59 -7.34
C ALA A 241 14.83 2.26 -8.12
N ALA A 242 13.99 2.16 -9.15
CA ALA A 242 13.75 0.96 -9.96
C ALA A 242 14.46 0.95 -11.33
N GLN A 243 15.41 1.86 -11.55
CA GLN A 243 16.22 2.00 -12.77
C GLN A 243 17.72 1.87 -12.44
#